data_AF-A0A2S6QQ77-F1
#
_entry.id   AF-A0A2S6QQ77-F1
#
_cell.length_a   1.000
_cell.length_b   1.000
_cell.length_c   1.000
_cell.angle_alpha   90.00
_cell.angle_beta   90.00
_cell.angle_gamma   90.00
#
_symmetry.space_group_name_H-M   'P 1'
#
loop_
_entity.id
_entity.type
_entity.pdbx_description
1 polymer ?
#
loop_
_entity_poly.entity_id
_entity_poly.type
_entity_poly.pdbx_seq_one_letter_code
_entity_poly.pdbx_strand_id
1 'polypeptide(L)'
;MNARNILTVVGIIFLTIVALLAYEIKRQVNIEQERGAFIVQANKFIDEADEVSSFFYDERTMGIAALKKEADKTQFKKQVEETDKAFTKLLNVFQNEELYKNEPFIKLIIAELNKDFTALQESRAALIKGDMTVTNWVNSMQNIITTLNVSKKALLTPLDDASKGVFLNLIVKPIVDGFE
;
A
#
# COMPACT_ATOMS: atom_id res chain seq x y z
N MET A 1 62.41 4.98 18.05
CA MET A 1 60.98 4.76 18.41
C MET A 1 60.93 3.65 19.46
N ASN A 2 60.44 3.89 20.67
CA ASN A 2 60.44 2.88 21.75
C ASN A 2 59.34 1.83 21.53
N ALA A 3 59.65 0.55 21.77
CA ALA A 3 58.72 -0.58 21.61
C ALA A 3 57.38 -0.38 22.33
N ARG A 4 57.40 0.34 23.47
CA ARG A 4 56.21 0.73 24.23
C ARG A 4 55.26 1.66 23.45
N ASN A 5 55.79 2.59 22.64
CA ASN A 5 54.98 3.48 21.82
C ASN A 5 54.37 2.75 20.62
N ILE A 6 55.08 1.76 20.06
CA ILE A 6 54.56 0.89 18.98
C ILE A 6 53.38 0.07 19.50
N LEU A 7 53.51 -0.54 20.68
CA LEU A 7 52.45 -1.34 21.29
C LEU A 7 51.19 -0.52 21.59
N THR A 8 51.33 0.71 22.09
CA THR A 8 50.20 1.62 22.33
C THR A 8 49.49 2.00 21.03
N VAL A 9 50.23 2.32 19.97
CA VAL A 9 49.66 2.67 18.66
C VAL A 9 48.92 1.48 18.04
N VAL A 10 49.51 0.28 18.08
CA VAL A 10 48.86 -0.95 17.59
C VAL A 10 47.61 -1.27 18.40
N GLY A 11 47.64 -1.11 19.73
CA GLY A 11 46.48 -1.34 20.59
C GLY A 11 45.31 -0.39 20.29
N ILE A 12 45.60 0.90 20.05
CA ILE A 12 44.58 1.89 19.66
C ILE A 12 43.98 1.53 18.30
N ILE A 13 44.80 1.24 17.30
CA ILE A 13 44.32 0.87 15.95
C ILE A 13 43.41 -0.36 16.02
N PHE A 14 43.81 -1.37 16.79
CA PHE A 14 43.03 -2.60 16.93
C PHE A 14 41.66 -2.34 17.59
N LEU A 15 41.64 -1.57 18.69
CA LEU A 15 40.39 -1.17 19.37
C LEU A 15 39.47 -0.36 18.46
N THR A 16 40.01 0.55 17.65
CA THR A 16 39.22 1.34 16.70
C THR A 16 38.60 0.47 15.60
N ILE A 17 39.34 -0.50 15.05
CA ILE A 17 38.80 -1.43 14.04
C ILE A 17 37.67 -2.29 14.61
N VAL A 18 37.84 -2.81 15.82
CA VAL A 18 36.79 -3.62 16.49
C VAL A 18 35.54 -2.78 16.74
N ALA A 19 35.69 -1.52 17.17
CA ALA A 19 34.56 -0.62 17.39
C ALA A 19 33.81 -0.29 16.07
N LEU A 20 34.54 -0.07 14.97
CA LEU A 20 33.93 0.17 13.65
C LEU A 20 33.20 -1.06 13.12
N LEU A 21 33.77 -2.26 13.28
CA LEU A 21 33.11 -3.51 12.91
C LEU A 21 31.83 -3.76 13.73
N ALA A 22 31.88 -3.52 15.04
CA ALA A 22 30.70 -3.66 15.91
C ALA A 22 29.59 -2.66 15.53
N TYR A 23 29.96 -1.42 15.18
CA TYR A 23 29.02 -0.43 14.67
C TYR A 23 28.38 -0.88 13.35
N GLU A 24 29.18 -1.37 12.39
CA GLU A 24 28.66 -1.83 11.10
C GLU A 24 27.76 -3.06 11.25
N ILE A 25 28.14 -4.04 12.08
CA ILE A 25 27.30 -5.21 12.38
C ILE A 25 25.96 -4.76 12.99
N LYS A 26 25.98 -3.86 13.98
CA LYS A 26 24.76 -3.34 14.59
C LYS A 26 23.88 -2.61 13.56
N ARG A 27 24.48 -1.84 12.66
CA ARG A 27 23.78 -1.16 11.57
C ARG A 27 23.10 -2.16 10.63
N GLN A 28 23.81 -3.21 10.21
CA GLN A 28 23.24 -4.26 9.36
C GLN A 28 22.10 -5.02 10.04
N VAL A 29 22.26 -5.36 11.32
CA VAL A 29 21.20 -6.01 12.12
C VAL A 29 19.95 -5.14 12.19
N ASN A 30 20.08 -3.83 12.43
CA ASN A 30 18.95 -2.92 12.44
C ASN A 30 18.25 -2.86 11.07
N ILE A 31 19.00 -2.79 9.98
CA ILE A 31 18.45 -2.78 8.61
C ILE A 31 17.65 -4.08 8.34
N GLU A 32 18.18 -5.24 8.73
CA GLU A 32 17.47 -6.51 8.53
C GLU A 32 16.22 -6.62 9.41
N GLN A 33 16.26 -6.11 10.64
CA GLN A 33 15.08 -6.06 11.51
C GLN A 33 13.99 -5.16 10.93
N GLU A 34 14.34 -3.98 10.44
CA GLU A 34 13.40 -3.05 9.78
C GLU A 34 12.80 -3.66 8.50
N ARG A 35 13.61 -4.37 7.70
CA ARG A 35 13.14 -5.12 6.51
C ARG A 35 12.20 -6.26 6.90
N GLY A 36 12.52 -7.02 7.95
CA GLY A 36 11.67 -8.10 8.46
C GLY A 36 10.31 -7.58 8.91
N ALA A 37 10.29 -6.47 9.67
CA ALA A 37 9.05 -5.81 10.07
C ALA A 37 8.24 -5.31 8.86
N PHE A 38 8.91 -4.81 7.81
CA PHE A 38 8.24 -4.33 6.60
C PHE A 38 7.54 -5.46 5.86
N ILE A 39 8.20 -6.62 5.72
CA ILE A 39 7.62 -7.80 5.07
C ILE A 39 6.37 -8.27 5.82
N VAL A 40 6.41 -8.28 7.16
CA VAL A 40 5.25 -8.69 7.97
C VAL A 40 4.05 -7.76 7.75
N GLN A 41 4.27 -6.43 7.75
CA GLN A 41 3.18 -5.49 7.52
C GLN A 41 2.70 -5.48 6.06
N ALA A 42 3.61 -5.67 5.09
CA ALA A 42 3.25 -5.84 3.69
C ALA A 42 2.36 -7.07 3.48
N ASN A 43 2.69 -8.20 4.10
CA ASN A 43 1.86 -9.41 4.06
C ASN A 43 0.50 -9.17 4.73
N LYS A 44 0.46 -8.51 5.88
CA LYS A 44 -0.80 -8.14 6.54
C LYS A 44 -1.65 -7.25 5.63
N PHE A 45 -1.05 -6.28 4.95
CA PHE A 45 -1.79 -5.46 3.98
C PHE A 45 -2.34 -6.30 2.84
N ILE A 46 -1.57 -7.26 2.33
CA ILE A 46 -1.99 -8.14 1.23
C ILE A 46 -3.17 -9.01 1.65
N ASP A 47 -3.14 -9.60 2.85
CA ASP A 47 -4.24 -10.41 3.39
C ASP A 47 -5.53 -9.56 3.49
N GLU A 48 -5.42 -8.35 4.05
CA GLU A 48 -6.53 -7.41 4.17
C GLU A 48 -7.01 -6.92 2.79
N ALA A 49 -6.11 -6.75 1.83
CA ALA A 49 -6.44 -6.35 0.47
C ALA A 49 -7.15 -7.45 -0.32
N ASP A 50 -6.84 -8.72 -0.06
CA ASP A 50 -7.56 -9.86 -0.63
C ASP A 50 -8.99 -9.95 -0.06
N GLU A 51 -9.15 -9.72 1.24
CA GLU A 51 -10.48 -9.60 1.89
C GLU A 51 -11.30 -8.47 1.25
N VAL A 52 -10.74 -7.25 1.17
CA VAL A 52 -11.39 -6.08 0.56
C VAL A 52 -11.71 -6.32 -0.92
N SER A 53 -10.85 -7.02 -1.66
CA SER A 53 -11.11 -7.36 -3.06
C SER A 53 -12.40 -8.17 -3.21
N SER A 54 -12.66 -9.13 -2.31
CA SER A 54 -13.91 -9.90 -2.29
C SER A 54 -15.13 -8.98 -2.13
N PHE A 55 -15.08 -8.08 -1.15
CA PHE A 55 -16.16 -7.11 -0.93
C PHE A 55 -16.43 -6.23 -2.15
N PHE A 56 -15.38 -5.77 -2.86
CA PHE A 56 -15.55 -5.04 -4.10
C PHE A 56 -16.17 -5.89 -5.22
N TYR A 57 -15.82 -7.17 -5.36
CA TYR A 57 -16.47 -8.02 -6.37
C TYR A 57 -17.95 -8.29 -6.06
N ASP A 58 -18.27 -8.51 -4.80
CA ASP A 58 -19.65 -8.68 -4.34
C ASP A 58 -20.46 -7.41 -4.56
N GLU A 59 -19.91 -6.26 -4.16
CA GLU A 59 -20.53 -4.95 -4.37
C GLU A 59 -20.73 -4.65 -5.85
N ARG A 60 -19.76 -4.96 -6.70
CA ARG A 60 -19.88 -4.80 -8.16
C ARG A 60 -21.10 -5.56 -8.66
N THR A 61 -21.25 -6.82 -8.25
CA THR A 61 -22.37 -7.69 -8.64
C THR A 61 -23.70 -7.14 -8.13
N MET A 62 -23.76 -6.73 -6.86
CA MET A 62 -24.96 -6.14 -6.28
C MET A 62 -25.33 -4.80 -6.92
N GLY A 63 -24.36 -3.97 -7.29
CA GLY A 63 -24.60 -2.71 -7.97
C GLY A 63 -25.20 -2.92 -9.37
N ILE A 64 -24.75 -3.94 -10.11
CA ILE A 64 -25.39 -4.33 -11.39
C ILE A 64 -26.86 -4.72 -11.16
N ALA A 65 -27.15 -5.48 -10.09
CA ALA A 65 -28.52 -5.83 -9.74
C ALA A 65 -29.36 -4.61 -9.34
N ALA A 66 -28.78 -3.69 -8.56
CA ALA A 66 -29.42 -2.47 -8.08
C ALA A 66 -29.71 -1.43 -9.18
N LEU A 67 -29.06 -1.55 -10.34
CA LEU A 67 -29.33 -0.73 -11.53
C LEU A 67 -30.55 -1.20 -12.34
N LYS A 68 -31.11 -2.38 -12.04
CA LYS A 68 -32.35 -2.83 -12.67
C LYS A 68 -33.52 -1.94 -12.21
N LYS A 69 -34.44 -1.67 -13.14
CA LYS A 69 -35.65 -0.90 -12.85
C LYS A 69 -36.42 -1.59 -11.72
N GLU A 70 -36.84 -0.82 -10.71
CA GLU A 70 -37.57 -1.29 -9.51
C GLU A 70 -36.77 -2.16 -8.52
N ALA A 71 -35.44 -2.25 -8.65
CA ALA A 71 -34.63 -2.99 -7.69
C ALA A 71 -34.66 -2.36 -6.29
N ASP A 72 -34.89 -3.19 -5.26
CA ASP A 72 -34.64 -2.81 -3.87
C ASP A 72 -33.12 -2.66 -3.64
N LYS A 73 -32.69 -1.44 -3.30
CA LYS A 73 -31.27 -1.11 -3.09
C LYS A 73 -30.81 -1.36 -1.65
N THR A 74 -31.65 -1.93 -0.78
CA THR A 74 -31.31 -2.16 0.64
C THR A 74 -30.09 -3.07 0.80
N GLN A 75 -30.05 -4.19 0.06
CA GLN A 75 -28.91 -5.10 0.10
C GLN A 75 -27.63 -4.45 -0.43
N PHE A 76 -27.73 -3.67 -1.52
CA PHE A 76 -26.59 -2.92 -2.06
C PHE A 76 -26.04 -1.92 -1.03
N LYS A 77 -26.90 -1.16 -0.34
CA LYS A 77 -26.46 -0.22 0.71
C LYS A 77 -25.75 -0.93 1.86
N LYS A 78 -26.27 -2.08 2.30
CA LYS A 78 -25.63 -2.89 3.34
C LYS A 78 -24.24 -3.37 2.89
N GLN A 79 -24.12 -3.83 1.64
CA GLN A 79 -22.85 -4.24 1.08
C GLN A 79 -21.84 -3.09 1.04
N VAL A 80 -22.27 -1.88 0.64
CA VAL A 80 -21.42 -0.67 0.67
C VAL A 80 -20.86 -0.42 2.08
N GLU A 81 -21.69 -0.55 3.12
CA GLU A 81 -21.22 -0.37 4.51
C GLU A 81 -20.19 -1.43 4.93
N GLU A 82 -20.34 -2.67 4.47
CA GLU A 82 -19.37 -3.75 4.74
C GLU A 82 -18.06 -3.51 3.99
N THR A 83 -18.13 -3.11 2.71
CA THR A 83 -16.95 -2.71 1.93
C THR A 83 -16.22 -1.53 2.58
N ASP A 84 -16.92 -0.51 3.06
CA ASP A 84 -16.31 0.68 3.66
C ASP A 84 -15.57 0.35 4.96
N LYS A 85 -16.13 -0.56 5.78
CA LYS A 85 -15.47 -1.07 6.98
C LYS A 85 -14.20 -1.84 6.63
N ALA A 86 -14.28 -2.75 5.65
CA ALA A 86 -13.12 -3.53 5.21
C ALA A 86 -12.03 -2.62 4.63
N PHE A 87 -12.40 -1.64 3.79
CA PHE A 87 -11.44 -0.70 3.21
C PHE A 87 -10.77 0.18 4.27
N THR A 88 -11.53 0.64 5.28
CA THR A 88 -10.96 1.40 6.41
C THR A 88 -9.96 0.55 7.21
N LYS A 89 -10.27 -0.73 7.44
CA LYS A 89 -9.37 -1.67 8.11
C LYS A 89 -8.06 -1.85 7.33
N LEU A 90 -8.14 -2.00 6.00
CA LEU A 90 -6.97 -2.07 5.11
C LEU A 90 -6.09 -0.82 5.22
N LEU A 91 -6.67 0.39 5.14
CA LEU A 91 -5.90 1.63 5.23
C LEU A 91 -5.17 1.79 6.57
N ASN A 92 -5.74 1.23 7.64
CA ASN A 92 -5.17 1.30 8.98
C ASN A 92 -3.99 0.34 9.20
N VAL A 93 -3.72 -0.61 8.29
CA VAL A 93 -2.59 -1.55 8.42
C VAL A 93 -1.27 -0.81 8.59
N PHE A 94 -1.01 0.21 7.76
CA PHE A 94 0.25 0.97 7.82
C PHE A 94 0.19 2.22 8.72
N GLN A 95 -1.00 2.69 9.11
CA GLN A 95 -1.13 3.92 9.89
C GLN A 95 -0.76 3.76 11.36
N ASN A 96 -0.85 2.54 11.89
CA ASN A 96 -0.59 2.24 13.30
C ASN A 96 0.90 1.98 13.61
N GLU A 97 1.75 1.96 12.60
CA GLU A 97 3.18 1.65 12.72
C GLU A 97 4.03 2.88 12.36
N GLU A 98 4.79 3.41 13.33
CA GLU A 98 5.61 4.63 13.14
C GLU A 98 6.61 4.51 11.99
N LEU A 99 7.16 3.31 11.78
CA LEU A 99 8.08 2.97 10.70
C LEU A 99 7.49 3.25 9.32
N TYR A 100 6.18 3.05 9.12
CA TYR A 100 5.54 3.14 7.80
C TYR A 100 4.69 4.39 7.63
N LYS A 101 4.29 5.02 8.74
CA LYS A 101 3.55 6.29 8.75
C LYS A 101 4.22 7.38 7.92
N ASN A 102 5.55 7.34 7.81
CA ASN A 102 6.33 8.34 7.09
C ASN A 102 6.94 7.86 5.77
N GLU A 103 6.81 6.58 5.42
CA GLU A 103 7.41 6.03 4.20
C GLU A 103 6.73 6.63 2.95
N PRO A 104 7.45 7.35 2.08
CA PRO A 104 6.85 8.05 0.93
C PRO A 104 6.09 7.11 -0.01
N PHE A 105 6.61 5.90 -0.21
CA PHE A 105 5.99 4.89 -1.06
C PHE A 105 4.62 4.42 -0.51
N ILE A 106 4.53 4.20 0.80
CA ILE A 106 3.28 3.81 1.45
C ILE A 106 2.27 4.95 1.42
N LYS A 107 2.71 6.20 1.62
CA LYS A 107 1.86 7.39 1.48
C LYS A 107 1.24 7.49 0.08
N LEU A 108 2.01 7.19 -0.96
CA LEU A 108 1.52 7.18 -2.34
C LEU A 108 0.47 6.10 -2.58
N ILE A 109 0.71 4.87 -2.11
CA ILE A 109 -0.27 3.78 -2.18
C ILE A 109 -1.59 4.19 -1.52
N ILE A 110 -1.52 4.73 -0.29
CA ILE A 110 -2.69 5.18 0.47
C ILE A 110 -3.40 6.34 -0.25
N ALA A 111 -2.65 7.27 -0.85
CA ALA A 111 -3.22 8.40 -1.57
C ALA A 111 -4.02 7.96 -2.81
N GLU A 112 -3.45 7.09 -3.66
CA GLU A 112 -4.14 6.58 -4.85
C GLU A 112 -5.37 5.73 -4.48
N LEU A 113 -5.26 4.88 -3.46
CA LEU A 113 -6.41 4.11 -2.96
C LEU A 113 -7.54 5.02 -2.47
N ASN A 114 -7.22 6.08 -1.70
CA ASN A 114 -8.22 7.03 -1.23
C ASN A 114 -8.86 7.83 -2.37
N LYS A 115 -8.08 8.22 -3.37
CA LYS A 115 -8.56 8.93 -4.56
C LYS A 115 -9.60 8.09 -5.31
N ASP A 116 -9.27 6.84 -5.63
CA ASP A 116 -10.18 5.95 -6.34
C ASP A 116 -11.40 5.57 -5.48
N PHE A 117 -11.21 5.42 -4.17
CA PHE A 117 -12.32 5.16 -3.25
C PHE A 117 -13.27 6.35 -3.17
N THR A 118 -12.76 7.58 -3.19
CA THR A 118 -13.59 8.79 -3.23
C THR A 118 -14.41 8.84 -4.53
N ALA A 119 -13.79 8.56 -5.68
CA ALA A 119 -14.50 8.46 -6.96
C ALA A 119 -15.55 7.33 -6.96
N LEU A 120 -15.29 6.24 -6.25
CA LEU A 120 -16.28 5.18 -6.04
C LEU A 120 -17.47 5.67 -5.20
N GLN A 121 -17.25 6.46 -4.14
CA GLN A 121 -18.34 7.04 -3.34
C GLN A 121 -19.28 7.91 -4.18
N GLU A 122 -18.73 8.72 -5.08
CA GLU A 122 -19.52 9.49 -6.06
C GLU A 122 -20.33 8.58 -6.99
N SER A 123 -19.70 7.51 -7.47
CA SER A 123 -20.34 6.51 -8.33
C SER A 123 -21.49 5.78 -7.62
N ARG A 124 -21.31 5.41 -6.35
CA ARG A 124 -22.35 4.81 -5.50
C ARG A 124 -23.53 5.77 -5.33
N ALA A 125 -23.27 7.05 -5.09
CA ALA A 125 -24.32 8.06 -4.96
C ALA A 125 -25.13 8.22 -6.26
N ALA A 126 -24.46 8.26 -7.41
CA ALA A 126 -25.12 8.29 -8.73
C ALA A 126 -25.94 7.01 -8.99
N LEU A 127 -25.42 5.83 -8.64
CA LEU A 127 -26.16 4.57 -8.73
C LEU A 127 -27.45 4.59 -7.90
N ILE A 128 -27.38 5.09 -6.67
CA ILE A 128 -28.56 5.19 -5.79
C ILE A 128 -29.61 6.14 -6.38
N LYS A 129 -29.19 7.27 -6.96
CA LYS A 129 -30.09 8.24 -7.64
C LYS A 129 -30.66 7.72 -8.96
N GLY A 130 -30.04 6.70 -9.57
CA GLY A 130 -30.44 6.18 -10.87
C GLY A 130 -29.73 6.86 -12.05
N ASP A 131 -28.77 7.74 -11.78
CA ASP A 131 -28.00 8.50 -12.76
C ASP A 131 -26.72 7.74 -13.17
N MET A 132 -26.81 6.42 -13.28
CA MET A 132 -25.67 5.54 -13.50
C MET A 132 -26.02 4.45 -14.50
N THR A 133 -25.09 4.15 -15.40
CA THR A 133 -25.20 3.02 -16.32
C THR A 133 -24.42 1.83 -15.78
N VAL A 134 -24.79 0.62 -16.22
CA VAL A 134 -24.05 -0.60 -15.85
C VAL A 134 -22.58 -0.50 -16.25
N THR A 135 -22.30 0.03 -17.43
CA THR A 135 -20.92 0.22 -17.93
C THR A 135 -20.12 1.16 -17.02
N ASN A 136 -20.67 2.32 -16.67
CA ASN A 136 -19.98 3.29 -15.82
C ASN A 136 -19.75 2.71 -14.41
N TRP A 137 -20.74 2.02 -13.85
CA TRP A 137 -20.60 1.34 -12.56
C TRP A 137 -19.48 0.30 -12.56
N VAL A 138 -19.47 -0.57 -13.58
CA VAL A 138 -18.42 -1.60 -13.72
C VAL A 138 -17.04 -0.96 -13.87
N ASN A 139 -16.91 0.12 -14.63
CA ASN A 139 -15.65 0.83 -14.78
C ASN A 139 -15.17 1.45 -13.46
N SER A 140 -16.06 2.12 -12.70
CA SER A 140 -15.71 2.66 -11.38
C SER A 140 -15.21 1.59 -10.41
N MET A 141 -15.88 0.43 -10.37
CA MET A 141 -15.43 -0.70 -9.56
C MET A 141 -14.10 -1.28 -10.05
N GLN A 142 -13.90 -1.36 -11.36
CA GLN A 142 -12.67 -1.88 -11.93
C GLN A 142 -11.46 -0.99 -11.62
N ASN A 143 -11.64 0.34 -11.54
CA ASN A 143 -10.56 1.26 -11.21
C ASN A 143 -9.98 0.96 -9.81
N ILE A 144 -10.83 0.96 -8.77
CA ILE A 144 -10.36 0.70 -7.40
C ILE A 144 -9.77 -0.72 -7.24
N ILE A 145 -10.37 -1.73 -7.89
CA ILE A 145 -9.84 -3.11 -7.87
C ILE A 145 -8.46 -3.19 -8.55
N THR A 146 -8.28 -2.44 -9.64
CA THR A 146 -7.00 -2.40 -10.36
C THR A 146 -5.93 -1.76 -9.49
N THR A 147 -6.22 -0.60 -8.90
CA THR A 147 -5.30 0.09 -7.99
C THR A 147 -4.92 -0.79 -6.81
N LEU A 148 -5.90 -1.46 -6.17
CA LEU A 148 -5.65 -2.40 -5.08
C LEU A 148 -4.73 -3.56 -5.48
N ASN A 149 -4.97 -4.19 -6.63
CA ASN A 149 -4.14 -5.28 -7.14
C ASN A 149 -2.72 -4.82 -7.49
N VAL A 150 -2.59 -3.63 -8.05
CA VAL A 150 -1.30 -3.02 -8.36
C VAL A 150 -0.53 -2.71 -7.07
N SER A 151 -1.18 -2.16 -6.04
CA SER A 151 -0.58 -1.91 -4.73
C SER A 151 -0.08 -3.20 -4.06
N LYS A 152 -0.85 -4.30 -4.13
CA LYS A 152 -0.38 -5.61 -3.63
C LYS A 152 0.90 -6.06 -4.31
N LYS A 153 0.95 -6.00 -5.65
CA LYS A 153 2.15 -6.37 -6.42
C LYS A 153 3.34 -5.47 -6.09
N ALA A 154 3.08 -4.18 -5.87
CA ALA A 154 4.07 -3.20 -5.48
C ALA A 154 4.80 -3.60 -4.19
N LEU A 155 4.03 -4.02 -3.19
CA LEU A 155 4.54 -4.41 -1.87
C LEU A 155 5.29 -5.75 -1.89
N LEU A 156 4.94 -6.66 -2.81
CA LEU A 156 5.61 -7.94 -3.00
C LEU A 156 6.90 -7.86 -3.82
N THR A 157 7.11 -6.76 -4.53
CA THR A 157 8.30 -6.62 -5.39
C THR A 157 9.51 -6.34 -4.49
N PRO A 158 10.62 -7.09 -4.62
CA PRO A 158 11.87 -6.79 -3.92
C PRO A 158 12.43 -5.49 -4.51
N LEU A 159 12.01 -4.36 -3.96
CA LEU A 159 12.36 -3.06 -4.49
C LEU A 159 13.77 -2.71 -4.02
N ASP A 160 14.77 -2.85 -4.91
CA ASP A 160 15.93 -1.98 -4.81
C ASP A 160 15.48 -0.52 -5.02
N ASP A 161 16.22 0.45 -4.48
CA ASP A 161 15.80 1.86 -4.49
C ASP A 161 15.61 2.41 -5.92
N ALA A 162 16.28 1.82 -6.91
CA ALA A 162 16.11 2.15 -8.33
C ALA A 162 14.77 1.67 -8.88
N SER A 163 14.31 0.48 -8.48
CA SER A 163 13.03 -0.12 -8.88
C SER A 163 11.85 0.60 -8.25
N LYS A 164 12.00 1.21 -7.07
CA LYS A 164 10.99 2.14 -6.49
C LYS A 164 10.74 3.34 -7.41
N GLY A 165 11.80 3.91 -7.99
CA GLY A 165 11.72 5.02 -8.95
C GLY A 165 11.11 4.65 -10.31
N VAL A 166 11.36 3.43 -10.79
CA VAL A 166 10.74 2.91 -12.03
C VAL A 166 9.26 2.60 -11.82
N PHE A 167 8.88 2.11 -10.63
CA PHE A 167 7.48 1.84 -10.28
C PHE A 167 6.65 3.13 -10.12
N LEU A 168 7.26 4.18 -9.53
CA LEU A 168 6.75 5.55 -9.61
C LEU A 168 6.48 5.96 -11.07
N ASN A 169 7.39 5.67 -12.00
CA ASN A 169 7.19 5.94 -13.43
C ASN A 169 6.20 5.02 -14.16
N LEU A 170 5.87 3.84 -13.64
CA LEU A 170 4.93 2.90 -14.28
C LEU A 170 3.49 3.03 -13.75
N ILE A 171 3.30 3.53 -12.53
CA ILE A 171 1.97 3.82 -11.98
C ILE A 171 1.62 5.29 -12.11
N VAL A 172 2.53 6.21 -11.78
CA VAL A 172 2.21 7.64 -11.79
C VAL A 172 2.14 8.16 -13.23
N LYS A 173 3.02 7.70 -14.12
CA LYS A 173 3.11 8.28 -15.46
C LYS A 173 1.92 7.96 -16.37
N PRO A 174 1.35 6.73 -16.41
CA PRO A 174 0.13 6.48 -17.19
C PRO A 174 -1.13 7.14 -16.60
N ILE A 175 -1.14 7.49 -15.31
CA ILE A 175 -2.26 8.17 -14.65
C ILE A 175 -2.16 9.70 -14.82
N VAL A 176 -0.95 10.24 -14.99
CA VAL A 176 -0.70 11.67 -15.23
C VAL A 176 -0.71 12.03 -16.72
N ASP A 177 -0.20 11.16 -17.60
CA ASP A 177 -0.16 11.39 -19.05
C ASP A 177 -1.50 11.05 -19.76
N GLY A 178 -2.49 10.49 -19.03
CA GLY A 178 -3.84 10.20 -19.53
C GLY A 178 -4.83 11.38 -19.44
N PHE A 179 -4.35 12.57 -19.03
CA PHE A 179 -5.14 13.80 -18.86
C PHE A 179 -4.54 14.99 -19.66
N GLU A 180 -4.02 14.74 -20.86
CA GLU A 180 -3.93 15.77 -21.91
C GLU A 180 -5.03 15.59 -22.96
#